data_AF-A0A5M9MPV2-F1
#
_entry.id   AF-A0A5M9MPV2-F1
#
_cell.length_a   1.000
_cell.length_b   1.000
_cell.length_c   1.000
_cell.angle_alpha   90.00
_cell.angle_beta   90.00
_cell.angle_gamma   90.00
#
_symmetry.space_group_name_H-M   'P 1'
#
loop_
_entity.id
_entity.type
_entity.pdbx_description
1 polymer ?
#
loop_
_entity_poly.entity_id
_entity_poly.type
_entity_poly.pdbx_seq_one_letter_code
_entity_poly.pdbx_strand_id
1 'polypeptide(L)'
;MHIGSRTTSSPIATLKYLVPLDILQTFGWYLFSAWWFSEIFKWSSPTGAQLEWVKQARPHERPSLNERPIYLYTSHLLLAVVQSVAHLYYDYDRVPIPVAKRVTGAADQRTHPVETVSKRIQLAVPQLIRDGFTRSAMVTAISPVAYAFLLRRPAWSFTLYFAKLFWDFPRSAADPPGYIPPYSVGLLLRPLFSGGLLVICWQTANLLFSVFLSKEPLKRGQPLTEEAKDPNGSLLTGLNAKKETVRAFAFWELSFISQQFPDRRKAIFNDIDREGGPAWTQILQSATKLIKGISTRIEENRNPPGSKPPQTEQAQQPVLQTLPRLTDPPKEENIFAPSSSGPHNFGDAFSSAAKLYGQSPDWTPTARARARDVFDRASSAMLSPERKQKLLASSRELKMLAGSSTGTPTTLHPIIAQVLRSPVGQLFRQAYARRLSAVVLDSPHANVCSIVDAVDSLTRLLVASLQEDQYGKVQTDVPGVVRLYTETIMALEPFINGGMNAHWTDVSFPPPSQPDAQAEARRVKDVDLVLDTLKRSLADLLSAFNLYFKDIGLVGRDLRLAREAAGLVEEGI
;
A
#
# COMPACT_ATOMS: atom_id res chain seq x y z
N MET A 1 -7.04 1.66 6.61
CA MET A 1 -6.83 0.34 7.25
C MET A 1 -6.62 -0.78 6.23
N HIS A 2 -5.57 -1.57 6.40
CA HIS A 2 -5.29 -2.77 5.60
C HIS A 2 -4.45 -3.80 6.39
N ILE A 3 -4.30 -5.01 5.83
CA ILE A 3 -3.50 -6.11 6.42
C ILE A 3 -2.21 -6.26 5.61
N GLY A 4 -1.11 -6.64 6.28
CA GLY A 4 0.17 -6.85 5.61
C GLY A 4 0.95 -5.56 5.39
N SER A 5 2.19 -5.68 4.92
CA SER A 5 3.02 -4.52 4.57
C SER A 5 2.75 -4.04 3.15
N ARG A 6 2.91 -2.74 2.89
CA ARG A 6 2.86 -2.19 1.53
C ARG A 6 3.95 -2.79 0.64
N THR A 7 3.55 -3.39 -0.48
CA THR A 7 4.45 -4.03 -1.45
C THR A 7 4.66 -3.20 -2.71
N THR A 8 3.99 -2.06 -2.85
CA THR A 8 4.13 -1.18 -4.02
C THR A 8 5.58 -0.89 -4.39
N SER A 9 5.87 -0.83 -5.70
CA SER A 9 7.24 -0.74 -6.24
C SER A 9 8.07 0.41 -5.67
N SER A 10 7.47 1.55 -5.31
CA SER A 10 8.13 2.69 -4.65
C SER A 10 7.15 3.41 -3.71
N PRO A 11 7.63 4.17 -2.71
CA PRO A 11 6.76 4.97 -1.85
C PRO A 11 5.87 5.96 -2.62
N ILE A 12 6.38 6.56 -3.69
CA ILE A 12 5.56 7.48 -4.50
C ILE A 12 4.51 6.72 -5.33
N ALA A 13 4.80 5.49 -5.76
CA ALA A 13 3.80 4.65 -6.42
C ALA A 13 2.65 4.28 -5.46
N THR A 14 2.90 4.22 -4.15
CA THR A 14 1.84 4.03 -3.15
C THR A 14 0.77 5.12 -3.22
N LEU A 15 1.13 6.37 -3.55
CA LEU A 15 0.17 7.47 -3.69
C LEU A 15 -0.88 7.22 -4.78
N LYS A 16 -0.60 6.36 -5.78
CA LYS A 16 -1.60 5.98 -6.79
C LYS A 16 -2.69 5.08 -6.24
N TYR A 17 -2.38 4.30 -5.20
CA TYR A 17 -3.29 3.34 -4.58
C TYR A 17 -4.03 3.93 -3.37
N LEU A 18 -3.50 5.01 -2.80
CA LEU A 18 -4.24 5.84 -1.86
C LEU A 18 -5.23 6.69 -2.69
N VAL A 19 -6.53 6.41 -2.55
CA VAL A 19 -7.54 7.26 -3.20
C VAL A 19 -7.32 8.68 -2.68
N PRO A 20 -7.34 9.73 -3.53
CA PRO A 20 -7.13 11.11 -3.06
C PRO A 20 -8.07 11.49 -1.91
N LEU A 21 -9.24 10.85 -1.84
CA LEU A 21 -10.20 10.97 -0.74
C LEU A 21 -9.66 10.46 0.60
N ASP A 22 -8.94 9.34 0.64
CA ASP A 22 -8.42 8.78 1.89
C ASP A 22 -7.37 9.71 2.50
N ILE A 23 -6.48 10.26 1.67
CA ILE A 23 -5.48 11.25 2.09
C ILE A 23 -6.19 12.48 2.65
N LEU A 24 -7.11 13.07 1.89
CA LEU A 24 -7.85 14.25 2.33
C LEU A 24 -8.64 13.99 3.62
N GLN A 25 -9.22 12.80 3.75
CA GLN A 25 -9.93 12.37 4.95
C GLN A 25 -8.98 12.25 6.15
N THR A 26 -7.80 11.66 6.00
CA THR A 26 -6.79 11.59 7.07
C THR A 26 -6.43 12.99 7.56
N PHE A 27 -6.06 13.89 6.65
CA PHE A 27 -5.74 15.29 7.01
C PHE A 27 -6.93 15.99 7.67
N GLY A 28 -8.14 15.81 7.13
CA GLY A 28 -9.37 16.39 7.67
C GLY A 28 -9.64 15.96 9.12
N TRP A 29 -9.53 14.66 9.41
CA TRP A 29 -9.76 14.14 10.78
C TRP A 29 -8.68 14.57 11.77
N TYR A 30 -7.41 14.63 11.37
CA TYR A 30 -6.34 15.16 12.23
C TYR A 30 -6.53 16.65 12.51
N LEU A 31 -6.86 17.46 11.49
CA LEU A 31 -7.11 18.89 11.67
C LEU A 31 -8.34 19.14 12.56
N PHE A 32 -9.43 18.43 12.32
CA PHE A 32 -10.64 18.53 13.13
C PHE A 32 -10.40 18.11 14.58
N SER A 33 -9.72 16.99 14.81
CA SER A 33 -9.41 16.52 16.17
C SER A 33 -8.43 17.45 16.90
N ALA A 34 -7.45 18.04 16.21
CA ALA A 34 -6.56 19.04 16.79
C ALA A 34 -7.31 20.33 17.17
N TRP A 35 -8.20 20.81 16.31
CA TRP A 35 -9.06 21.95 16.60
C TRP A 35 -9.94 21.67 17.83
N TRP A 36 -10.62 20.52 17.86
CA TRP A 36 -11.47 20.12 18.98
C TRP A 36 -10.69 19.96 20.29
N PHE A 37 -9.51 19.35 20.24
CA PHE A 37 -8.63 19.26 21.40
C PHE A 37 -8.20 20.64 21.90
N SER A 38 -7.94 21.59 20.99
CA SER A 38 -7.57 22.96 21.34
C SER A 38 -8.69 23.69 22.09
N GLU A 39 -9.95 23.48 21.69
CA GLU A 39 -11.13 23.99 22.41
C GLU A 39 -11.20 23.42 23.83
N ILE A 40 -11.09 22.09 23.98
CA ILE A 40 -11.11 21.43 25.29
C ILE A 40 -9.94 21.90 26.17
N PHE A 41 -8.74 22.03 25.59
CA PHE A 41 -7.56 22.48 26.31
C PHE A 41 -7.72 23.92 26.80
N LYS A 42 -8.32 24.79 25.99
CA LYS A 42 -8.66 26.16 26.38
C LYS A 42 -9.68 26.17 27.53
N TRP A 43 -10.76 25.40 27.43
CA TRP A 43 -11.79 25.31 28.47
C TRP A 43 -11.29 24.73 29.80
N SER A 44 -10.33 23.81 29.74
CA SER A 44 -9.71 23.21 30.93
C SER A 44 -8.56 24.05 31.51
N SER A 45 -8.13 25.11 30.81
CA SER A 45 -7.05 25.97 31.30
C SER A 45 -7.56 26.96 32.35
N PRO A 46 -6.79 27.24 33.42
CA PRO A 46 -7.17 28.21 34.43
C PRO A 46 -7.21 29.64 33.85
N THR A 47 -8.06 30.51 34.38
CA THR A 47 -8.22 31.91 33.90
C THR A 47 -6.90 32.69 33.88
N GLY A 48 -5.97 32.38 34.77
CA GLY A 48 -4.61 32.96 34.80
C GLY A 48 -3.76 32.67 33.55
N ALA A 49 -4.15 31.69 32.74
CA ALA A 49 -3.52 31.40 31.45
C ALA A 49 -3.78 32.47 30.39
N GLN A 50 -4.85 33.27 30.54
CA GLN A 50 -5.27 34.30 29.58
C GLN A 50 -5.36 33.74 28.15
N LEU A 51 -6.07 32.61 27.99
CA LEU A 51 -6.33 31.96 26.70
C LEU A 51 -7.70 32.31 26.10
N GLU A 52 -8.39 33.29 26.67
CA GLU A 52 -9.65 33.82 26.13
C GLU A 52 -9.44 34.41 24.74
N TRP A 53 -10.42 34.25 23.85
CA TRP A 53 -10.38 34.76 22.48
C TRP A 53 -10.23 36.29 22.41
N VAL A 54 -10.84 36.98 23.36
CA VAL A 54 -10.83 38.45 23.46
C VAL A 54 -10.14 38.83 24.76
N LYS A 55 -9.19 39.76 24.68
CA LYS A 55 -8.66 40.42 25.87
C LYS A 55 -9.74 41.35 26.39
N GLN A 56 -10.35 40.98 27.53
CA GLN A 56 -11.21 41.90 28.26
C GLN A 56 -10.36 43.09 28.67
N ALA A 57 -10.66 44.22 28.06
CA ALA A 57 -9.96 45.45 28.28
C ALA A 57 -10.19 45.94 29.71
N ARG A 58 -9.20 46.67 30.25
CA ARG A 58 -9.43 47.55 31.41
C ARG A 58 -10.56 48.55 31.05
N PRO A 59 -11.24 49.19 32.03
CA PRO A 59 -12.36 50.09 31.76
C PRO A 59 -12.09 51.22 30.73
N HIS A 60 -10.83 51.51 30.43
CA HIS A 60 -10.39 52.55 29.48
C HIS A 60 -9.77 52.01 28.18
N GLU A 61 -9.66 50.68 28.02
CA GLU A 61 -9.09 50.06 26.83
C GLU A 61 -10.20 49.48 25.94
N ARG A 62 -9.91 49.30 24.65
CA ARG A 62 -10.87 48.69 23.71
C ARG A 62 -10.67 47.17 23.65
N PRO A 63 -11.73 46.37 23.45
CA PRO A 63 -11.60 44.94 23.28
C PRO A 63 -10.70 44.64 22.07
N SER A 64 -9.71 43.77 22.28
CA SER A 64 -8.77 43.35 21.25
C SER A 64 -8.68 41.84 21.20
N LEU A 65 -8.39 41.31 20.03
CA LEU A 65 -8.24 39.87 19.85
C LEU A 65 -6.97 39.39 20.55
N ASN A 66 -7.05 38.23 21.20
CA ASN A 66 -5.93 37.66 21.92
C ASN A 66 -5.10 36.77 20.99
N GLU A 67 -3.83 37.12 20.80
CA GLU A 67 -2.91 36.36 19.95
C GLU A 67 -2.49 35.01 20.56
N ARG A 68 -2.56 34.86 21.89
CA ARG A 68 -2.12 33.63 22.59
C ARG A 68 -2.88 32.36 22.18
N PRO A 69 -4.23 32.32 22.21
CA PRO A 69 -4.97 31.15 21.72
C PRO A 69 -4.77 30.94 20.22
N ILE A 70 -4.64 31.99 19.42
CA ILE A 70 -4.40 31.87 17.97
C ILE A 70 -3.07 31.16 17.69
N TYR A 71 -2.01 31.54 18.40
CA TYR A 71 -0.71 30.86 18.30
C TYR A 71 -0.78 29.40 18.75
N LEU A 72 -1.52 29.12 19.83
CA LEU A 72 -1.68 27.75 20.33
C LEU A 72 -2.40 26.87 19.29
N TYR A 73 -3.53 27.34 18.75
CA TYR A 73 -4.31 26.62 17.75
C TYR A 73 -3.52 26.38 16.47
N THR A 74 -2.81 27.40 15.97
CA THR A 74 -1.95 27.24 14.79
C THR A 74 -0.83 26.23 15.03
N SER A 75 -0.26 26.19 16.23
CA SER A 75 0.73 25.17 16.61
C SER A 75 0.13 23.75 16.62
N HIS A 76 -1.07 23.57 17.17
CA HIS A 76 -1.77 22.26 17.16
C HIS A 76 -2.20 21.83 15.76
N LEU A 77 -2.65 22.76 14.91
CA LEU A 77 -2.98 22.46 13.52
C LEU A 77 -1.75 22.12 12.68
N LEU A 78 -0.62 22.82 12.89
CA LEU A 78 0.65 22.45 12.27
C LEU A 78 1.10 21.06 12.72
N LEU A 79 0.92 20.74 14.00
CA LEU A 79 1.20 19.41 14.55
C LEU A 79 0.29 18.33 13.93
N ALA A 80 -0.98 18.64 13.67
CA ALA A 80 -1.88 17.75 12.93
C ALA A 80 -1.40 17.49 11.49
N VAL A 81 -0.89 18.50 10.79
CA VAL A 81 -0.30 18.32 9.44
C VAL A 81 0.91 17.39 9.50
N VAL A 82 1.83 17.64 10.44
CA VAL A 82 3.03 16.79 10.63
C VAL A 82 2.63 15.36 11.02
N GLN A 83 1.67 15.20 11.93
CA GLN A 83 1.16 13.89 12.32
C GLN A 83 0.44 13.18 11.16
N SER A 84 -0.28 13.88 10.31
CA SER A 84 -0.93 13.31 9.12
C SER A 84 0.11 12.76 8.15
N VAL A 85 1.18 13.52 7.90
CA VAL A 85 2.31 13.05 7.08
C VAL A 85 2.97 11.83 7.72
N ALA A 86 3.21 11.86 9.04
CA ALA A 86 3.77 10.72 9.76
C ALA A 86 2.86 9.48 9.68
N HIS A 87 1.55 9.64 9.81
CA HIS A 87 0.57 8.55 9.69
C HIS A 87 0.65 7.87 8.32
N LEU A 88 0.72 8.66 7.24
CA LEU A 88 0.81 8.14 5.87
C LEU A 88 2.17 7.51 5.57
N TYR A 89 3.25 8.07 6.13
CA TYR A 89 4.62 7.61 5.92
C TYR A 89 4.93 6.31 6.68
N TYR A 90 4.61 6.27 7.98
CA TYR A 90 4.81 5.09 8.83
C TYR A 90 3.68 4.07 8.73
N ASP A 91 2.64 4.39 7.97
CA ASP A 91 1.53 3.51 7.66
C ASP A 91 0.79 2.99 8.90
N TYR A 92 0.26 3.93 9.69
CA TYR A 92 -0.46 3.61 10.93
C TYR A 92 -1.79 2.86 10.67
N ASP A 93 -2.27 2.89 9.44
CA ASP A 93 -3.42 2.12 8.96
C ASP A 93 -3.18 0.61 8.91
N ARG A 94 -1.92 0.16 9.02
CA ARG A 94 -1.57 -1.25 8.97
C ARG A 94 -2.02 -1.98 10.24
N VAL A 95 -2.73 -3.08 10.05
CA VAL A 95 -3.09 -4.02 11.12
C VAL A 95 -2.07 -5.15 11.12
N PRO A 96 -1.15 -5.22 12.10
CA PRO A 96 -0.17 -6.29 12.16
C PRO A 96 -0.83 -7.55 12.72
N ILE A 97 -0.99 -8.56 11.87
CA ILE A 97 -1.32 -9.92 12.30
C ILE A 97 0.01 -10.68 12.42
N PRO A 98 0.40 -11.14 13.62
CA PRO A 98 1.66 -11.84 13.80
C PRO A 98 1.56 -13.21 13.14
N VAL A 99 2.42 -13.49 12.16
CA VAL A 99 2.58 -14.83 11.56
C VAL A 99 3.96 -15.32 11.98
N ALA A 100 4.02 -16.43 12.71
CA ALA A 100 5.30 -16.96 13.19
C ALA A 100 5.76 -18.16 12.36
N LYS A 101 7.08 -18.24 12.17
CA LYS A 101 7.71 -19.45 11.66
C LYS A 101 7.52 -20.56 12.68
N ARG A 102 6.87 -21.64 12.28
CA ARG A 102 6.74 -22.84 13.13
C ARG A 102 8.10 -23.40 13.50
N VAL A 103 8.26 -23.90 14.71
CA VAL A 103 9.47 -24.61 15.12
C VAL A 103 9.05 -26.00 15.54
N THR A 104 9.59 -27.02 14.87
CA THR A 104 9.35 -28.43 15.21
C THR A 104 9.84 -28.68 16.63
N GLY A 105 8.95 -29.19 17.50
CA GLY A 105 9.25 -29.43 18.92
C GLY A 105 8.97 -28.26 19.88
N ALA A 106 8.51 -27.11 19.39
CA ALA A 106 8.05 -26.03 20.27
C ALA A 106 6.72 -26.38 20.95
N ALA A 107 6.55 -25.93 22.20
CA ALA A 107 5.32 -26.14 22.97
C ALA A 107 4.09 -25.46 22.34
N ASP A 108 4.30 -24.40 21.56
CA ASP A 108 3.24 -23.72 20.80
C ASP A 108 3.43 -23.94 19.29
N GLN A 109 2.54 -24.73 18.70
CA GLN A 109 2.51 -25.03 17.26
C GLN A 109 1.55 -24.11 16.48
N ARG A 110 0.96 -23.10 17.13
CA ARG A 110 0.03 -22.17 16.50
C ARG A 110 0.73 -21.32 15.43
N THR A 111 0.02 -21.09 14.33
CA THR A 111 0.49 -20.20 13.23
C THR A 111 0.61 -18.74 13.69
N HIS A 112 -0.23 -18.34 14.65
CA HIS A 112 -0.30 -17.00 15.20
C HIS A 112 -0.09 -17.02 16.72
N PRO A 113 1.13 -16.81 17.22
CA PRO A 113 1.35 -16.59 18.64
C PRO A 113 0.91 -15.17 18.99
N VAL A 114 -0.32 -15.03 19.49
CA VAL A 114 -0.84 -13.73 19.92
C VAL A 114 -0.48 -13.49 21.37
N GLU A 115 0.39 -12.50 21.61
CA GLU A 115 0.68 -12.03 22.97
C GLU A 115 -0.57 -11.44 23.64
N THR A 116 -0.62 -11.49 24.97
CA THR A 116 -1.71 -10.85 25.72
C THR A 116 -1.79 -9.36 25.42
N VAL A 117 -3.03 -8.86 25.25
CA VAL A 117 -3.34 -7.46 24.95
C VAL A 117 -2.63 -6.50 25.90
N SER A 118 -2.62 -6.82 27.19
CA SER A 118 -1.98 -6.00 28.22
C SER A 118 -0.47 -5.89 28.02
N LYS A 119 0.22 -6.99 27.73
CA LYS A 119 1.68 -7.01 27.49
C LYS A 119 2.05 -6.18 26.26
N ARG A 120 1.28 -6.32 25.18
CA ARG A 120 1.50 -5.54 23.95
C ARG A 120 1.32 -4.04 24.16
N ILE A 121 0.32 -3.64 24.95
CA ILE A 121 0.12 -2.23 25.32
C ILE A 121 1.28 -1.75 26.20
N GLN A 122 1.65 -2.49 27.24
CA GLN A 122 2.73 -2.13 28.16
C GLN A 122 4.07 -1.91 27.44
N LEU A 123 4.39 -2.75 26.45
CA LEU A 123 5.61 -2.62 25.64
C LEU A 123 5.58 -1.41 24.70
N ALA A 124 4.40 -1.03 24.19
CA ALA A 124 4.26 0.05 23.23
C ALA A 124 4.20 1.45 23.89
N VAL A 125 3.66 1.56 25.11
CA VAL A 125 3.42 2.86 25.79
C VAL A 125 4.69 3.72 25.95
N PRO A 126 5.85 3.20 26.40
CA PRO A 126 7.05 4.04 26.56
C PRO A 126 7.54 4.64 25.23
N GLN A 127 7.46 3.85 24.15
CA GLN A 127 7.82 4.30 22.81
C GLN A 127 6.85 5.38 22.32
N LEU A 128 5.55 5.20 22.59
CA LEU A 128 4.48 6.16 22.29
C LEU A 128 4.75 7.54 22.91
N ILE A 129 5.09 7.54 24.20
CA ILE A 129 5.35 8.77 24.97
C ILE A 129 6.57 9.49 24.38
N ARG A 130 7.67 8.77 24.18
CA ARG A 130 8.89 9.32 23.58
C ARG A 130 8.60 9.91 22.20
N ASP A 131 7.92 9.17 21.36
CA ASP A 131 7.64 9.59 19.99
C ASP A 131 6.62 10.74 19.94
N GLY A 132 5.69 10.81 20.91
CA GLY A 132 4.76 11.92 21.07
C GLY A 132 5.45 13.23 21.45
N PHE A 133 6.30 13.20 22.46
CA PHE A 133 7.04 14.39 22.90
C PHE A 133 8.11 14.83 21.92
N THR A 134 8.79 13.90 21.23
CA THR A 134 9.77 14.28 20.19
C THR A 134 9.10 15.01 19.02
N ARG A 135 7.97 14.51 18.50
CA ARG A 135 7.20 15.20 17.46
C ARG A 135 6.69 16.57 17.92
N SER A 136 6.18 16.64 19.14
CA SER A 136 5.72 17.91 19.70
C SER A 136 6.87 18.92 19.89
N ALA A 137 8.05 18.46 20.31
CA ALA A 137 9.24 19.30 20.45
C ALA A 137 9.71 19.85 19.10
N MET A 138 9.74 19.01 18.05
CA MET A 138 10.09 19.45 16.69
C MET A 138 9.12 20.53 16.19
N VAL A 139 7.81 20.33 16.35
CA VAL A 139 6.82 21.32 15.91
C VAL A 139 6.88 22.58 16.75
N THR A 140 7.09 22.47 18.06
CA THR A 140 7.23 23.64 18.95
C THR A 140 8.45 24.49 18.60
N ALA A 141 9.55 23.87 18.14
CA ALA A 141 10.73 24.60 17.69
C ALA A 141 10.49 25.35 16.35
N ILE A 142 9.70 24.76 15.45
CA ILE A 142 9.42 25.32 14.12
C ILE A 142 8.27 26.36 14.16
N SER A 143 7.30 26.17 15.06
CA SER A 143 6.06 26.94 15.11
C SER A 143 6.25 28.45 15.24
N PRO A 144 7.16 28.99 16.08
CA PRO A 144 7.37 30.45 16.19
C PRO A 144 7.73 31.09 14.85
N VAL A 145 8.66 30.48 14.12
CA VAL A 145 9.12 30.97 12.82
C VAL A 145 8.01 30.84 11.77
N ALA A 146 7.39 29.66 11.67
CA ALA A 146 6.30 29.43 10.73
C ALA A 146 5.10 30.35 10.99
N TYR A 147 4.76 30.57 12.26
CA TYR A 147 3.71 31.48 12.67
C TYR A 147 4.05 32.92 12.28
N ALA A 148 5.18 33.46 12.73
CA ALA A 148 5.54 34.86 12.53
C ALA A 148 5.56 35.26 11.04
N PHE A 149 6.10 34.40 10.15
CA PHE A 149 6.31 34.75 8.75
C PHE A 149 5.19 34.31 7.80
N LEU A 150 4.51 33.18 8.07
CA LEU A 150 3.57 32.58 7.11
C LEU A 150 2.14 32.53 7.64
N LEU A 151 1.93 32.09 8.88
CA LEU A 151 0.59 31.73 9.37
C LEU A 151 -0.10 32.83 10.20
N ARG A 152 0.63 33.82 10.71
CA ARG A 152 0.09 34.85 11.63
C ARG A 152 -1.05 35.65 11.02
N ARG A 153 -0.86 36.22 9.83
CA ARG A 153 -1.90 36.99 9.12
C ARG A 153 -3.15 36.17 8.77
N PRO A 154 -3.04 35.00 8.10
CA PRO A 154 -4.22 34.21 7.77
C PRO A 154 -4.93 33.70 9.02
N ALA A 155 -4.21 33.26 10.05
CA ALA A 155 -4.81 32.82 11.31
C ALA A 155 -5.54 33.96 12.04
N TRP A 156 -4.93 35.15 12.09
CA TRP A 156 -5.57 36.34 12.67
C TRP A 156 -6.85 36.71 11.94
N SER A 157 -6.81 36.81 10.61
CA SER A 157 -7.99 37.12 9.78
C SER A 157 -9.09 36.08 9.93
N PHE A 158 -8.74 34.80 9.97
CA PHE A 158 -9.68 33.71 10.18
C PHE A 158 -10.35 33.82 11.55
N THR A 159 -9.57 33.96 12.63
CA THR A 159 -10.12 34.11 13.98
C THR A 159 -10.97 35.39 14.10
N LEU A 160 -10.53 36.49 13.51
CA LEU A 160 -11.28 37.76 13.52
C LEU A 160 -12.61 37.63 12.77
N TYR A 161 -12.65 36.89 11.65
CA TYR A 161 -13.90 36.63 10.93
C TYR A 161 -14.92 35.96 11.84
N PHE A 162 -14.55 34.90 12.56
CA PHE A 162 -15.45 34.23 13.52
C PHE A 162 -15.76 35.08 14.74
N ALA A 163 -14.78 35.81 15.27
CA ALA A 163 -14.99 36.66 16.44
C ALA A 163 -15.98 37.79 16.16
N LYS A 164 -15.99 38.34 14.93
CA LYS A 164 -16.95 39.38 14.50
C LYS A 164 -18.41 38.95 14.51
N LEU A 165 -18.71 37.64 14.51
CA LEU A 165 -20.09 37.17 14.66
C LEU A 165 -20.64 37.42 16.08
N PHE A 166 -19.76 37.61 17.07
CA PHE A 166 -20.13 37.69 18.47
C PHE A 166 -19.69 39.01 19.15
N TRP A 167 -18.70 39.71 18.61
CA TRP A 167 -18.16 40.97 19.16
C TRP A 167 -17.86 42.02 18.09
N ASP A 168 -18.02 43.29 18.48
CA ASP A 168 -17.65 44.43 17.65
C ASP A 168 -16.16 44.79 17.80
N PHE A 169 -15.43 44.75 16.69
CA PHE A 169 -14.01 45.10 16.66
C PHE A 169 -13.76 46.37 15.84
N PRO A 170 -12.85 47.26 16.30
CA PRO A 170 -12.48 48.44 15.54
C PRO A 170 -11.69 48.06 14.27
N ARG A 171 -11.71 48.94 13.27
CA ARG A 171 -10.96 48.74 12.01
C ARG A 171 -9.45 48.57 12.22
N SER A 172 -8.90 49.12 13.31
CA SER A 172 -7.50 48.96 13.71
C SER A 172 -7.15 47.56 14.22
N ALA A 173 -8.13 46.71 14.54
CA ALA A 173 -7.91 45.30 14.92
C ALA A 173 -7.81 44.36 13.70
N ALA A 174 -7.89 44.89 12.48
CA ALA A 174 -7.77 44.10 11.25
C ALA A 174 -6.40 43.44 11.11
N ASP A 175 -5.34 44.11 11.58
CA ASP A 175 -3.97 43.60 11.56
C ASP A 175 -3.49 43.21 12.96
N PRO A 176 -2.67 42.15 13.08
CA PRO A 176 -2.08 41.75 14.36
C PRO A 176 -1.11 42.84 14.86
N PRO A 177 -1.03 43.07 16.19
CA PRO A 177 -0.22 44.13 16.76
C PRO A 177 1.28 43.86 16.61
N GLY A 178 2.01 44.83 16.05
CA GLY A 178 3.46 44.79 15.90
C GLY A 178 3.96 43.76 14.87
N TYR A 179 5.27 43.77 14.60
CA TYR A 179 5.88 42.84 13.63
C TYR A 179 6.17 41.45 14.22
N ILE A 180 6.51 41.38 15.50
CA ILE A 180 6.87 40.13 16.20
C ILE A 180 5.79 39.82 17.25
N PRO A 181 5.27 38.58 17.30
CA PRO A 181 4.37 38.15 18.36
C PRO A 181 5.01 38.29 19.75
N PRO A 182 4.24 38.65 20.79
CA PRO A 182 4.76 38.72 22.16
C PRO A 182 4.99 37.31 22.73
N TYR A 183 6.11 36.68 22.38
CA TYR A 183 6.49 35.37 22.89
C TYR A 183 6.87 35.45 24.37
N SER A 184 6.13 34.74 25.21
CA SER A 184 6.57 34.44 26.57
C SER A 184 7.07 32.99 26.64
N VAL A 185 8.01 32.70 27.54
CA VAL A 185 8.53 31.34 27.74
C VAL A 185 7.39 30.36 28.03
N GLY A 186 6.41 30.78 28.84
CA GLY A 186 5.20 30.00 29.09
C GLY A 186 4.35 29.75 27.84
N LEU A 187 4.26 30.71 26.91
CA LEU A 187 3.53 30.54 25.64
C LEU A 187 4.24 29.59 24.68
N LEU A 188 5.58 29.53 24.72
CA LEU A 188 6.38 28.61 23.90
C LEU A 188 6.37 27.19 24.46
N LEU A 189 6.37 27.02 25.79
CA LEU A 189 6.33 25.70 26.42
C LEU A 189 4.94 25.05 26.44
N ARG A 190 3.86 25.84 26.38
CA ARG A 190 2.48 25.30 26.36
C ARG A 190 2.20 24.36 25.17
N PRO A 191 2.53 24.71 23.91
CA PRO A 191 2.41 23.80 22.76
C PRO A 191 3.22 22.51 22.90
N LEU A 192 4.34 22.52 23.63
CA LEU A 192 5.14 21.31 23.87
C LEU A 192 4.37 20.29 24.70
N PHE A 193 3.82 20.69 25.84
CA PHE A 193 3.09 19.77 26.71
C PHE A 193 1.72 19.40 26.14
N SER A 194 0.95 20.39 25.72
CA SER A 194 -0.38 20.17 25.14
C SER A 194 -0.31 19.41 23.81
N GLY A 195 0.67 19.70 22.96
CA GLY A 195 0.92 18.98 21.72
C GLY A 195 1.41 17.55 21.97
N GLY A 196 2.29 17.35 22.97
CA GLY A 196 2.71 16.02 23.40
C GLY A 196 1.51 15.15 23.83
N LEU A 197 0.62 15.69 24.66
CA LEU A 197 -0.61 15.02 25.09
C LEU A 197 -1.55 14.71 23.90
N LEU A 198 -1.71 15.64 22.97
CA LEU A 198 -2.51 15.44 21.76
C LEU A 198 -1.97 14.28 20.91
N VAL A 199 -0.65 14.24 20.69
CA VAL A 199 -0.03 13.16 19.92
C VAL A 199 -0.15 11.82 20.65
N ILE A 200 0.05 11.80 21.97
CA ILE A 200 -0.15 10.59 22.79
C ILE A 200 -1.59 10.09 22.66
N CYS A 201 -2.58 10.98 22.68
CA CYS A 201 -4.00 10.62 22.49
C CYS A 201 -4.22 9.94 21.13
N TRP A 202 -3.75 10.54 20.04
CA TRP A 202 -3.86 9.95 18.70
C TRP A 202 -3.15 8.60 18.59
N GLN A 203 -1.91 8.51 19.07
CA GLN A 203 -1.16 7.27 18.98
C GLN A 203 -1.74 6.17 19.87
N THR A 204 -2.31 6.52 21.03
CA THR A 204 -3.00 5.57 21.91
C THR A 204 -4.25 5.04 21.23
N ALA A 205 -5.05 5.91 20.60
CA ALA A 205 -6.22 5.48 19.83
C ALA A 205 -5.85 4.52 18.70
N ASN A 206 -4.81 4.84 17.92
CA ASN A 206 -4.32 3.96 16.86
C ASN A 206 -3.81 2.62 17.41
N LEU A 207 -3.02 2.64 18.49
CA LEU A 207 -2.51 1.44 19.15
C LEU A 207 -3.66 0.53 19.62
N LEU A 208 -4.63 1.08 20.34
CA LEU A 208 -5.78 0.33 20.83
C LEU A 208 -6.57 -0.26 19.64
N PHE A 209 -6.82 0.53 18.60
CA PHE A 209 -7.50 0.05 17.40
C PHE A 209 -6.76 -1.13 16.76
N SER A 210 -5.45 -1.02 16.54
CA SER A 210 -4.64 -2.09 15.95
C SER A 210 -4.59 -3.34 16.84
N VAL A 211 -4.49 -3.19 18.17
CA VAL A 211 -4.41 -4.31 19.11
C VAL A 211 -5.73 -5.05 19.24
N PHE A 212 -6.86 -4.33 19.29
CA PHE A 212 -8.18 -4.96 19.39
C PHE A 212 -8.61 -5.60 18.08
N LEU A 213 -8.24 -5.02 16.94
CA LEU A 213 -8.57 -5.57 15.64
C LEU A 213 -7.71 -6.79 15.30
N SER A 214 -6.44 -6.82 15.70
CA SER A 214 -5.57 -7.99 15.51
C SER A 214 -5.81 -9.09 16.55
N LYS A 215 -6.99 -9.16 17.16
CA LYS A 215 -7.35 -10.28 18.04
C LYS A 215 -7.72 -11.48 17.19
N GLU A 216 -7.49 -12.66 17.75
CA GLU A 216 -7.89 -13.92 17.14
C GLU A 216 -9.40 -13.89 16.82
N PRO A 217 -9.84 -14.43 15.66
CA PRO A 217 -11.25 -14.51 15.27
C PRO A 217 -11.98 -15.60 16.08
N LEU A 218 -11.94 -15.46 17.41
CA LEU A 218 -12.58 -16.36 18.36
C LEU A 218 -13.58 -15.58 19.20
N LYS A 219 -14.78 -16.13 19.34
CA LYS A 219 -15.81 -15.64 20.24
C LYS A 219 -16.00 -16.63 21.36
N ARG A 220 -15.71 -16.23 22.61
CA ARG A 220 -15.77 -17.09 23.80
C ARG A 220 -14.95 -18.39 23.67
N GLY A 221 -13.84 -18.34 22.94
CA GLY A 221 -12.98 -19.50 22.69
C GLY A 221 -13.48 -20.45 21.59
N GLN A 222 -14.57 -20.14 20.90
CA GLN A 222 -15.05 -20.86 19.71
C GLN A 222 -14.76 -20.05 18.44
N PRO A 223 -14.70 -20.68 17.25
CA PRO A 223 -14.60 -19.98 15.97
C PRO A 223 -15.70 -18.93 15.82
N LEU A 224 -15.38 -17.77 15.22
CA LEU A 224 -16.31 -16.66 15.07
C LEU A 224 -17.62 -17.06 14.36
N THR A 225 -17.53 -17.95 13.40
CA THR A 225 -18.67 -18.44 12.59
C THR A 225 -19.56 -19.43 13.33
N GLU A 226 -19.18 -19.92 14.51
CA GLU A 226 -19.92 -20.97 15.22
C GLU A 226 -21.31 -20.53 15.65
N GLU A 227 -21.47 -19.26 16.02
CA GLU A 227 -22.78 -18.71 16.41
C GLU A 227 -23.65 -18.32 15.21
N ALA A 228 -23.14 -18.46 13.98
CA ALA A 228 -23.92 -18.16 12.78
C ALA A 228 -24.94 -19.27 12.50
N LYS A 229 -26.04 -18.91 11.82
CA LYS A 229 -27.09 -19.87 11.43
C LYS A 229 -26.54 -21.00 10.54
N ASP A 230 -25.64 -20.65 9.62
CA ASP A 230 -24.84 -21.60 8.84
C ASP A 230 -23.35 -21.27 9.05
N PRO A 231 -22.66 -22.00 9.95
CA PRO A 231 -21.24 -21.75 10.24
C PRO A 231 -20.33 -21.93 9.01
N ASN A 232 -20.53 -23.01 8.25
CA ASN A 232 -19.71 -23.34 7.10
C ASN A 232 -19.99 -22.38 5.92
N GLY A 233 -21.25 -22.04 5.66
CA GLY A 233 -21.61 -21.04 4.65
C GLY A 233 -21.07 -19.64 4.98
N SER A 234 -21.08 -19.26 6.26
CA SER A 234 -20.51 -17.98 6.71
C SER A 234 -18.99 -17.93 6.51
N LEU A 235 -18.30 -19.02 6.83
CA LEU A 235 -16.86 -19.16 6.59
C LEU A 235 -16.53 -19.07 5.09
N LEU A 236 -17.26 -19.80 4.23
CA LEU A 236 -17.08 -19.79 2.78
C LEU A 236 -17.31 -18.40 2.17
N THR A 237 -18.32 -17.68 2.66
CA THR A 237 -18.59 -16.28 2.26
C THR A 237 -17.41 -15.38 2.63
N GLY A 238 -16.80 -15.60 3.80
CA GLY A 238 -15.59 -14.92 4.23
C GLY A 238 -14.37 -15.22 3.35
N LEU A 239 -14.11 -16.49 3.04
CA LEU A 239 -13.00 -16.92 2.20
C LEU A 239 -13.07 -16.34 0.77
N ASN A 240 -14.28 -16.21 0.23
CA ASN A 240 -14.55 -15.64 -1.09
C ASN A 240 -14.77 -14.11 -1.08
N ALA A 241 -14.59 -13.45 0.06
CA ALA A 241 -14.83 -12.01 0.17
C ALA A 241 -13.84 -11.19 -0.68
N LYS A 242 -14.38 -10.20 -1.40
CA LYS A 242 -13.58 -9.23 -2.18
C LYS A 242 -12.67 -8.41 -1.26
N LYS A 243 -13.18 -8.03 -0.08
CA LYS A 243 -12.45 -7.22 0.91
C LYS A 243 -11.35 -8.06 1.56
N GLU A 244 -10.10 -7.65 1.34
CA GLU A 244 -8.89 -8.33 1.83
C GLU A 244 -8.95 -8.60 3.34
N THR A 245 -9.45 -7.64 4.13
CA THR A 245 -9.52 -7.80 5.58
C THR A 245 -10.41 -8.96 6.00
N VAL A 246 -11.60 -9.07 5.40
CA VAL A 246 -12.57 -10.13 5.73
C VAL A 246 -12.02 -11.49 5.34
N ARG A 247 -11.42 -11.57 4.15
CA ARG A 247 -10.79 -12.78 3.63
C ARG A 247 -9.63 -13.25 4.52
N ALA A 248 -8.76 -12.35 4.96
CA ALA A 248 -7.67 -12.70 5.86
C ALA A 248 -8.15 -13.23 7.22
N PHE A 249 -9.16 -12.62 7.83
CA PHE A 249 -9.74 -13.14 9.07
C PHE A 249 -10.43 -14.49 8.88
N ALA A 250 -11.07 -14.74 7.73
CA ALA A 250 -11.67 -16.03 7.41
C ALA A 250 -10.61 -17.14 7.24
N PHE A 251 -9.48 -16.84 6.58
CA PHE A 251 -8.36 -17.78 6.50
C PHE A 251 -7.72 -18.02 7.88
N TRP A 252 -7.60 -16.98 8.69
CA TRP A 252 -7.10 -17.11 10.06
C TRP A 252 -8.04 -17.97 10.93
N GLU A 253 -9.36 -17.82 10.78
CA GLU A 253 -10.34 -18.69 11.45
C GLU A 253 -10.23 -20.14 10.96
N LEU A 254 -10.09 -20.36 9.64
CA LEU A 254 -9.88 -21.69 9.06
C LEU A 254 -8.61 -22.36 9.61
N SER A 255 -7.53 -21.58 9.80
CA SER A 255 -6.28 -22.02 10.41
C SER A 255 -6.51 -22.52 11.83
N PHE A 256 -7.30 -21.80 12.64
CA PHE A 256 -7.71 -22.26 13.97
C PHE A 256 -8.57 -23.52 13.95
N ILE A 257 -9.56 -23.59 13.06
CA ILE A 257 -10.43 -24.77 12.89
C ILE A 257 -9.58 -26.00 12.56
N SER A 258 -8.64 -25.86 11.61
CA SER A 258 -7.74 -26.94 11.20
C SER A 258 -6.86 -27.47 12.34
N GLN A 259 -6.52 -26.61 13.31
CA GLN A 259 -5.62 -26.94 14.42
C GLN A 259 -6.35 -27.50 15.64
N GLN A 260 -7.43 -26.85 16.09
CA GLN A 260 -7.94 -27.03 17.46
C GLN A 260 -9.35 -27.63 17.55
N PHE A 261 -10.15 -27.57 16.48
CA PHE A 261 -11.59 -27.89 16.56
C PHE A 261 -11.97 -29.12 15.71
N PRO A 262 -11.82 -30.35 16.24
CA PRO A 262 -12.12 -31.58 15.51
C PRO A 262 -13.58 -31.67 15.07
N ASP A 263 -14.53 -31.25 15.92
CA ASP A 263 -15.96 -31.32 15.59
C ASP A 263 -16.31 -30.41 14.41
N ARG A 264 -15.65 -29.25 14.31
CA ARG A 264 -15.79 -28.34 13.17
C ARG A 264 -15.17 -28.89 11.91
N ARG A 265 -14.01 -29.56 11.99
CA ARG A 265 -13.42 -30.25 10.82
C ARG A 265 -14.33 -31.34 10.30
N LYS A 266 -14.87 -32.19 11.17
CA LYS A 266 -15.86 -33.22 10.80
C LYS A 266 -17.11 -32.60 10.17
N ALA A 267 -17.60 -31.49 10.74
CA ALA A 267 -18.73 -30.76 10.17
C ALA A 267 -18.43 -30.20 8.77
N ILE A 268 -17.19 -29.80 8.47
CA ILE A 268 -16.77 -29.40 7.12
C ILE A 268 -16.73 -30.60 6.17
N PHE A 269 -16.23 -31.76 6.61
CA PHE A 269 -16.12 -32.95 5.77
C PHE A 269 -17.48 -33.58 5.45
N ASN A 270 -18.42 -33.55 6.39
CA ASN A 270 -19.75 -34.14 6.23
C ASN A 270 -20.73 -33.23 5.45
N ASP A 271 -20.33 -32.00 5.14
CA ASP A 271 -21.17 -31.00 4.49
C ASP A 271 -21.05 -31.09 2.95
N ILE A 272 -21.80 -32.03 2.38
CA ILE A 272 -21.70 -32.45 0.98
C ILE A 272 -22.73 -31.74 0.09
N ASP A 273 -23.96 -31.56 0.58
CA ASP A 273 -25.11 -31.18 -0.25
C ASP A 273 -25.35 -29.66 -0.33
N ARG A 274 -24.29 -28.85 -0.19
CA ARG A 274 -24.38 -27.39 -0.27
C ARG A 274 -24.46 -26.89 -1.72
N GLU A 275 -25.15 -25.76 -1.91
CA GLU A 275 -25.11 -24.94 -3.12
C GLU A 275 -23.66 -24.55 -3.50
N GLY A 276 -23.28 -24.83 -4.75
CA GLY A 276 -21.89 -24.63 -5.22
C GLY A 276 -20.94 -25.79 -4.93
N GLY A 277 -21.45 -26.90 -4.37
CA GLY A 277 -20.71 -28.13 -4.10
C GLY A 277 -20.29 -28.29 -2.64
N PRO A 278 -19.63 -29.41 -2.30
CA PRO A 278 -19.22 -29.73 -0.93
C PRO A 278 -18.40 -28.61 -0.30
N ALA A 279 -18.56 -28.40 1.02
CA ALA A 279 -17.84 -27.36 1.75
C ALA A 279 -16.32 -27.47 1.57
N TRP A 280 -15.80 -28.70 1.65
CA TRP A 280 -14.40 -29.02 1.40
C TRP A 280 -13.91 -28.54 0.03
N THR A 281 -14.63 -28.84 -1.05
CA THR A 281 -14.23 -28.49 -2.42
C THR A 281 -14.14 -26.97 -2.60
N GLN A 282 -15.07 -26.21 -2.00
CA GLN A 282 -15.05 -24.76 -2.05
C GLN A 282 -13.88 -24.15 -1.25
N ILE A 283 -13.57 -24.73 -0.08
CA ILE A 283 -12.38 -24.35 0.72
C ILE A 283 -11.10 -24.63 -0.06
N LEU A 284 -10.99 -25.84 -0.65
CA LEU A 284 -9.87 -26.26 -1.47
C LEU A 284 -9.65 -25.32 -2.65
N GLN A 285 -10.70 -24.99 -3.40
CA GLN A 285 -10.62 -24.05 -4.52
C GLN A 285 -10.16 -22.65 -4.07
N SER A 286 -10.68 -22.16 -2.94
CA SER A 286 -10.32 -20.85 -2.40
C SER A 286 -8.84 -20.78 -1.99
N ALA A 287 -8.35 -21.81 -1.30
CA ALA A 287 -6.97 -21.88 -0.84
C ALA A 287 -5.98 -22.14 -2.00
N THR A 288 -6.28 -23.10 -2.88
CA THR A 288 -5.42 -23.42 -4.05
C THR A 288 -5.31 -22.24 -5.01
N LYS A 289 -6.37 -21.44 -5.19
CA LYS A 289 -6.33 -20.21 -5.98
C LYS A 289 -5.32 -19.20 -5.43
N LEU A 290 -5.24 -19.03 -4.12
CA LEU A 290 -4.26 -18.13 -3.49
C LEU A 290 -2.82 -18.60 -3.73
N ILE A 291 -2.57 -19.89 -3.54
CA ILE A 291 -1.24 -20.49 -3.72
C ILE A 291 -0.80 -20.44 -5.18
N LYS A 292 -1.67 -20.87 -6.11
CA LYS A 292 -1.41 -20.82 -7.56
C LYS A 292 -1.16 -19.40 -8.06
N GLY A 293 -1.80 -18.41 -7.44
CA GLY A 293 -1.56 -16.99 -7.73
C GLY A 293 -0.09 -16.57 -7.58
N ILE A 294 0.68 -17.22 -6.70
CA ILE A 294 2.13 -16.95 -6.56
C ILE A 294 2.86 -17.31 -7.85
N SER A 295 2.69 -18.54 -8.33
CA SER A 295 3.34 -19.03 -9.55
C SER A 295 2.91 -18.21 -10.77
N THR A 296 1.62 -17.90 -10.90
CA THR A 296 1.11 -17.08 -12.01
C THR A 296 1.75 -15.69 -12.04
N ARG A 297 1.87 -15.01 -10.89
CA ARG A 297 2.52 -13.68 -10.84
C ARG A 297 4.02 -13.76 -11.16
N ILE A 298 4.71 -14.82 -10.75
CA ILE A 298 6.11 -15.05 -11.10
C ILE A 298 6.26 -15.23 -12.63
N GLU A 299 5.37 -16.00 -13.26
CA GLU A 299 5.36 -16.23 -14.70
C GLU A 299 5.06 -14.94 -15.48
N GLU A 300 4.06 -14.17 -15.06
CA GLU A 300 3.73 -12.85 -15.62
C GLU A 300 4.89 -11.87 -15.51
N ASN A 301 5.66 -11.94 -14.42
CA ASN A 301 6.85 -11.10 -14.24
C ASN A 301 7.98 -11.51 -15.20
N ARG A 302 8.14 -12.81 -15.47
CA ARG A 302 9.11 -13.32 -16.45
C ARG A 302 8.70 -12.98 -17.88
N ASN A 303 7.40 -13.04 -18.18
CA ASN A 303 6.82 -12.80 -19.50
C ASN A 303 5.79 -11.66 -19.47
N PRO A 304 6.23 -10.39 -19.45
CA PRO A 304 5.30 -9.27 -19.43
C PRO A 304 4.42 -9.29 -20.69
N PRO A 305 3.11 -8.95 -20.60
CA PRO A 305 2.15 -9.06 -21.70
C PRO A 305 2.44 -8.18 -22.94
N GLY A 306 3.56 -7.48 -22.99
CA GLY A 306 4.08 -6.76 -24.16
C GLY A 306 5.14 -7.51 -24.99
N SER A 307 5.50 -8.76 -24.63
CA SER A 307 6.50 -9.57 -25.36
C SER A 307 5.91 -10.47 -26.45
N LYS A 308 4.59 -10.52 -26.61
CA LYS A 308 3.96 -11.13 -27.78
C LYS A 308 4.03 -10.11 -28.94
N PRO A 309 4.63 -10.44 -30.10
CA PRO A 309 4.41 -9.62 -31.29
C PRO A 309 2.90 -9.49 -31.49
N PRO A 310 2.37 -8.31 -31.86
CA PRO A 310 0.93 -8.11 -31.99
C PRO A 310 0.37 -9.16 -32.95
N GLN A 311 -0.29 -10.17 -32.39
CA GLN A 311 -1.19 -11.01 -33.14
C GLN A 311 -2.33 -10.09 -33.54
N THR A 312 -2.48 -9.89 -34.85
CA THR A 312 -3.58 -9.19 -35.48
C THR A 312 -4.87 -9.96 -35.22
N GLU A 313 -5.38 -9.92 -33.99
CA GLU A 313 -6.76 -10.26 -33.71
C GLU A 313 -7.58 -9.09 -34.22
N GLN A 314 -8.18 -9.29 -35.40
CA GLN A 314 -9.27 -8.48 -35.91
C GLN A 314 -10.40 -8.51 -34.88
N ALA A 315 -10.38 -7.57 -33.95
CA ALA A 315 -11.54 -7.21 -33.17
C ALA A 315 -12.59 -6.68 -34.15
N GLN A 316 -13.60 -7.50 -34.44
CA GLN A 316 -14.83 -7.06 -35.09
C GLN A 316 -15.40 -5.92 -34.24
N GLN A 317 -15.29 -4.70 -34.75
CA GLN A 317 -16.02 -3.56 -34.22
C GLN A 317 -17.52 -3.87 -34.37
N PRO A 318 -18.35 -3.62 -33.33
CA PRO A 318 -19.79 -3.77 -33.49
C PRO A 318 -20.26 -2.76 -34.54
N VAL A 319 -20.76 -3.28 -35.66
CA VAL A 319 -21.38 -2.49 -36.73
C VAL A 319 -22.66 -1.90 -36.15
N LEU A 320 -22.60 -0.63 -35.73
CA LEU A 320 -23.82 0.15 -35.52
C LEU A 320 -24.41 0.44 -36.91
N GLN A 321 -25.46 -0.29 -37.28
CA GLN A 321 -26.28 0.05 -38.44
C GLN A 321 -26.99 1.38 -38.18
N THR A 322 -26.42 2.48 -38.66
CA THR A 322 -27.12 3.75 -38.76
C THR A 322 -27.75 3.88 -40.14
N LEU A 323 -29.02 4.28 -40.19
CA LEU A 323 -29.82 4.49 -41.40
C LEU A 323 -29.12 5.41 -42.43
N PRO A 324 -29.40 5.24 -43.75
CA PRO A 324 -28.79 6.07 -44.79
C PRO A 324 -29.17 7.54 -44.61
N ARG A 325 -28.16 8.37 -44.44
CA ARG A 325 -28.26 9.82 -44.24
C ARG A 325 -28.58 10.49 -45.58
N LEU A 326 -29.74 11.13 -45.70
CA LEU A 326 -30.28 11.71 -46.93
C LEU A 326 -29.92 13.20 -47.17
N THR A 327 -28.92 13.74 -46.48
CA THR A 327 -28.44 15.11 -46.70
C THR A 327 -26.93 15.24 -46.45
N ASP A 328 -26.27 15.97 -47.34
CA ASP A 328 -24.87 16.37 -47.16
C ASP A 328 -24.72 17.30 -45.95
N PRO A 329 -23.63 17.17 -45.17
CA PRO A 329 -23.40 18.06 -44.04
C PRO A 329 -23.23 19.52 -44.51
N PRO A 330 -23.77 20.50 -43.77
CA PRO A 330 -23.57 21.90 -44.11
C PRO A 330 -22.08 22.25 -44.06
N LYS A 331 -21.59 22.98 -45.06
CA LYS A 331 -20.23 23.51 -45.08
C LYS A 331 -20.09 24.51 -43.93
N GLU A 332 -19.34 24.12 -42.90
CA GLU A 332 -18.87 25.05 -41.87
C GLU A 332 -17.70 25.86 -42.42
N GLU A 333 -18.00 26.89 -43.21
CA GLU A 333 -17.04 27.96 -43.45
C GLU A 333 -17.10 28.94 -42.27
N ASN A 334 -15.94 29.23 -41.68
CA ASN A 334 -15.79 30.18 -40.58
C ASN A 334 -16.06 31.61 -41.06
N ILE A 335 -17.28 32.12 -40.88
CA ILE A 335 -17.69 33.47 -41.30
C ILE A 335 -17.18 34.59 -40.36
N PHE A 336 -16.50 34.26 -39.26
CA PHE A 336 -15.95 35.23 -38.30
C PHE A 336 -14.45 35.08 -38.05
N ALA A 337 -13.65 34.92 -39.11
CA ALA A 337 -12.21 35.09 -39.01
C ALA A 337 -11.85 36.59 -39.04
N PRO A 338 -11.15 37.15 -38.03
CA PRO A 338 -10.55 38.48 -38.16
C PRO A 338 -9.43 38.45 -39.21
N SER A 339 -9.38 39.50 -40.02
CA SER A 339 -8.38 39.70 -41.07
C SER A 339 -6.95 39.71 -40.50
N SER A 340 -6.06 39.07 -41.25
CA SER A 340 -4.64 38.90 -40.97
C SER A 340 -3.89 40.22 -40.79
N SER A 341 -3.15 40.36 -39.69
CA SER A 341 -1.94 41.20 -39.66
C SER A 341 -0.95 40.72 -38.59
N GLY A 342 0.31 40.48 -38.98
CA GLY A 342 1.47 40.39 -38.07
C GLY A 342 2.15 39.01 -37.92
N PRO A 343 3.50 38.93 -38.04
CA PRO A 343 4.26 37.68 -38.05
C PRO A 343 4.65 37.18 -36.64
N HIS A 344 3.71 37.11 -35.69
CA HIS A 344 4.07 36.73 -34.30
C HIS A 344 3.26 35.61 -33.62
N ASN A 345 2.25 35.02 -34.27
CA ASN A 345 1.42 33.98 -33.64
C ASN A 345 1.63 32.58 -34.24
N PHE A 346 2.86 32.06 -34.13
CA PHE A 346 3.21 30.72 -34.63
C PHE A 346 2.69 29.57 -33.74
N GLY A 347 2.47 29.84 -32.45
CA GLY A 347 1.89 28.86 -31.51
C GLY A 347 0.43 28.50 -31.84
N ASP A 348 -0.32 29.47 -32.37
CA ASP A 348 -1.71 29.25 -32.81
C ASP A 348 -1.79 28.46 -34.11
N ALA A 349 -0.82 28.65 -35.02
CA ALA A 349 -0.70 27.84 -36.24
C ALA A 349 -0.32 26.38 -35.94
N PHE A 350 0.56 26.14 -34.95
CA PHE A 350 0.92 24.79 -34.53
C PHE A 350 -0.23 24.10 -33.80
N SER A 351 -0.93 24.80 -32.90
CA SER A 351 -2.06 24.23 -32.16
C SER A 351 -3.27 23.95 -33.06
N SER A 352 -3.54 24.81 -34.05
CA SER A 352 -4.61 24.60 -35.03
C SER A 352 -4.30 23.45 -35.97
N ALA A 353 -3.07 23.32 -36.47
CA ALA A 353 -2.67 22.18 -37.29
C ALA A 353 -2.70 20.86 -36.51
N ALA A 354 -2.26 20.85 -35.25
CA ALA A 354 -2.33 19.67 -34.38
C ALA A 354 -3.78 19.27 -34.04
N LYS A 355 -4.69 20.25 -33.87
CA LYS A 355 -6.13 19.99 -33.66
C LYS A 355 -6.81 19.49 -34.93
N LEU A 356 -6.55 20.11 -36.08
CA LEU A 356 -7.13 19.72 -37.38
C LEU A 356 -6.75 18.29 -37.79
N TYR A 357 -5.50 17.89 -37.57
CA TYR A 357 -5.04 16.53 -37.91
C TYR A 357 -5.27 15.51 -36.78
N GLY A 358 -5.36 15.95 -35.52
CA GLY A 358 -5.68 15.08 -34.40
C GLY A 358 -7.14 14.64 -34.34
N GLN A 359 -8.03 15.38 -35.01
CA GLN A 359 -9.49 15.12 -35.02
C GLN A 359 -10.01 14.58 -36.36
N SER A 360 -9.17 14.38 -37.37
CA SER A 360 -9.61 13.83 -38.66
C SER A 360 -9.89 12.32 -38.56
N PRO A 361 -11.07 11.82 -38.98
CA PRO A 361 -11.47 10.43 -38.81
C PRO A 361 -10.67 9.41 -39.65
N ASP A 362 -9.99 9.86 -40.73
CA ASP A 362 -9.24 8.97 -41.63
C ASP A 362 -7.71 9.09 -41.43
N TRP A 363 -7.20 8.43 -40.38
CA TRP A 363 -5.77 8.35 -40.10
C TRP A 363 -5.05 7.32 -41.00
N THR A 364 -4.85 7.69 -42.26
CA THR A 364 -4.15 6.87 -43.27
C THR A 364 -2.61 6.99 -43.17
N PRO A 365 -1.83 6.00 -43.65
CA PRO A 365 -0.36 6.02 -43.56
C PRO A 365 0.28 7.22 -44.29
N THR A 366 -0.36 7.73 -45.34
CA THR A 366 0.08 8.93 -46.08
C THR A 366 -0.17 10.23 -45.30
N ALA A 367 -1.29 10.32 -44.55
CA ALA A 367 -1.56 11.42 -43.64
C ALA A 367 -0.57 11.44 -42.46
N ARG A 368 -0.20 10.26 -41.92
CA ARG A 368 0.84 10.12 -40.89
C ARG A 368 2.22 10.56 -41.40
N ALA A 369 2.59 10.21 -42.64
CA ALA A 369 3.86 10.64 -43.23
C ALA A 369 3.92 12.16 -43.41
N ARG A 370 2.83 12.78 -43.89
CA ARG A 370 2.75 14.24 -44.04
C ARG A 370 2.75 14.98 -42.69
N ALA A 371 2.07 14.45 -41.68
CA ALA A 371 2.12 15.01 -40.33
C ALA A 371 3.54 14.94 -39.73
N ARG A 372 4.26 13.85 -40.01
CA ARG A 372 5.65 13.68 -39.59
C ARG A 372 6.60 14.64 -40.32
N ASP A 373 6.42 14.84 -41.62
CA ASP A 373 7.17 15.83 -42.40
C ASP A 373 6.92 17.27 -41.95
N VAL A 374 5.67 17.62 -41.61
CA VAL A 374 5.33 18.95 -41.07
C VAL A 374 5.92 19.13 -39.68
N PHE A 375 5.91 18.09 -38.85
CA PHE A 375 6.56 18.10 -37.53
C PHE A 375 8.10 18.17 -37.65
N ASP A 376 8.70 17.50 -38.62
CA ASP A 376 10.14 17.53 -38.88
C ASP A 376 10.60 18.88 -39.46
N ARG A 377 9.77 19.52 -40.31
CA ARG A 377 9.99 20.92 -40.74
C ARG A 377 9.81 21.92 -39.61
N ALA A 378 8.75 21.79 -38.81
CA ALA A 378 8.51 22.69 -37.68
C ALA A 378 9.61 22.57 -36.62
N SER A 379 10.06 21.34 -36.33
CA SER A 379 11.13 21.10 -35.37
C SER A 379 12.51 21.50 -35.90
N SER A 380 12.77 21.43 -37.21
CA SER A 380 14.03 21.95 -37.80
C SER A 380 14.05 23.48 -37.89
N ALA A 381 12.90 24.14 -38.00
CA ALA A 381 12.80 25.60 -37.92
C ALA A 381 12.99 26.12 -36.48
N MET A 382 12.56 25.38 -35.45
CA MET A 382 12.71 25.78 -34.04
C MET A 382 14.03 25.35 -33.39
N LEU A 383 14.65 24.26 -33.84
CA LEU A 383 15.87 23.71 -33.25
C LEU A 383 16.95 23.60 -34.32
N SER A 384 18.03 24.37 -34.16
CA SER A 384 19.22 24.23 -35.01
C SER A 384 19.70 22.77 -35.01
N PRO A 385 20.26 22.26 -36.12
CA PRO A 385 20.67 20.85 -36.22
C PRO A 385 21.64 20.45 -35.10
N GLU A 386 22.48 21.38 -34.63
CA GLU A 386 23.36 21.18 -33.48
C GLU A 386 22.61 21.08 -32.14
N ARG A 387 21.52 21.82 -31.93
CA ARG A 387 20.66 21.68 -30.73
C ARG A 387 19.84 20.40 -30.76
N LYS A 388 19.38 19.96 -31.93
CA LYS A 388 18.78 18.63 -32.10
C LYS A 388 19.78 17.52 -31.79
N GLN A 389 21.00 17.63 -32.31
CA GLN A 389 22.06 16.66 -32.00
C GLN A 389 22.46 16.71 -30.52
N LYS A 390 22.52 17.89 -29.89
CA LYS A 390 22.74 18.03 -28.45
C LYS A 390 21.58 17.50 -27.61
N LEU A 391 20.33 17.62 -28.06
CA LEU A 391 19.16 17.04 -27.37
C LEU A 391 19.08 15.53 -27.56
N LEU A 392 19.44 15.01 -28.74
CA LEU A 392 19.54 13.58 -28.99
C LEU A 392 20.73 12.98 -28.23
N ALA A 393 21.87 13.67 -28.20
CA ALA A 393 23.03 13.33 -27.40
C ALA A 393 22.69 13.42 -25.91
N SER A 394 22.00 14.45 -25.44
CA SER A 394 21.54 14.55 -24.05
C SER A 394 20.49 13.50 -23.74
N SER A 395 19.65 13.07 -24.69
CA SER A 395 18.73 11.94 -24.50
C SER A 395 19.47 10.61 -24.42
N ARG A 396 20.59 10.50 -25.15
CA ARG A 396 21.47 9.32 -25.17
C ARG A 396 22.32 9.28 -23.90
N GLU A 397 22.80 10.42 -23.44
CA GLU A 397 23.40 10.64 -22.12
C GLU A 397 22.38 10.38 -21.03
N LEU A 398 21.12 10.83 -21.15
CA LEU A 398 20.07 10.56 -20.17
C LEU A 398 19.69 9.07 -20.14
N LYS A 399 19.75 8.38 -21.29
CA LYS A 399 19.68 6.91 -21.37
C LYS A 399 20.91 6.22 -20.77
N MET A 400 22.10 6.82 -20.86
CA MET A 400 23.30 6.33 -20.18
C MET A 400 23.28 6.62 -18.66
N LEU A 401 22.66 7.73 -18.25
CA LEU A 401 22.47 8.18 -16.86
C LEU A 401 21.38 7.38 -16.14
N ALA A 402 20.33 6.97 -16.87
CA ALA A 402 19.24 6.13 -16.37
C ALA A 402 19.52 4.61 -16.53
N GLY A 403 20.62 4.25 -17.19
CA GLY A 403 20.85 2.89 -17.68
C GLY A 403 19.82 2.48 -18.74
N SER A 404 20.16 1.50 -19.58
CA SER A 404 19.13 0.68 -20.22
C SER A 404 18.16 0.20 -19.13
N SER A 405 16.88 0.01 -19.42
CA SER A 405 15.86 -0.49 -18.47
C SER A 405 16.17 -1.86 -17.85
N THR A 406 17.33 -2.43 -18.18
CA THR A 406 17.93 -3.69 -17.73
C THR A 406 19.27 -3.52 -17.00
N GLY A 407 19.73 -2.29 -16.74
CA GLY A 407 21.04 -2.00 -16.15
C GLY A 407 21.11 -2.30 -14.65
N THR A 408 22.20 -2.95 -14.24
CA THR A 408 22.57 -3.14 -12.83
C THR A 408 22.86 -1.80 -12.15
N PRO A 409 22.69 -1.68 -10.82
CA PRO A 409 22.92 -0.42 -10.08
C PRO A 409 24.35 0.14 -10.20
N THR A 410 25.28 -0.63 -10.75
CA THR A 410 26.70 -0.28 -10.94
C THR A 410 26.96 0.67 -12.10
N THR A 411 26.02 0.88 -13.03
CA THR A 411 26.22 1.75 -14.20
C THR A 411 25.69 3.17 -14.01
N LEU A 412 25.35 3.57 -12.79
CA LEU A 412 24.71 4.86 -12.50
C LEU A 412 25.72 5.96 -12.21
N HIS A 413 25.40 7.18 -12.68
CA HIS A 413 26.21 8.35 -12.41
C HIS A 413 26.24 8.67 -10.90
N PRO A 414 27.41 9.03 -10.32
CA PRO A 414 27.57 9.21 -8.88
C PRO A 414 26.63 10.26 -8.27
N ILE A 415 26.35 11.34 -9.02
CA ILE A 415 25.42 12.40 -8.58
C ILE A 415 23.99 11.85 -8.43
N ILE A 416 23.51 11.06 -9.40
CA ILE A 416 22.17 10.46 -9.35
C ILE A 416 22.09 9.45 -8.20
N ALA A 417 23.14 8.66 -8.01
CA ALA A 417 23.24 7.74 -6.88
C ALA A 417 23.19 8.49 -5.53
N GLN A 418 23.84 9.66 -5.42
CA GLN A 418 23.80 10.49 -4.22
C GLN A 418 22.42 11.10 -3.97
N VAL A 419 21.73 11.56 -5.02
CA VAL A 419 20.33 12.03 -4.93
C VAL A 419 19.41 10.89 -4.51
N LEU A 420 19.54 9.70 -5.08
CA LEU A 420 18.73 8.52 -4.72
C LEU A 420 19.00 8.02 -3.28
N ARG A 421 20.20 8.25 -2.73
CA ARG A 421 20.52 7.96 -1.32
C ARG A 421 19.92 8.99 -0.34
N SER A 422 19.58 10.19 -0.82
CA SER A 422 18.98 11.22 0.03
C SER A 422 17.57 10.82 0.51
N PRO A 423 17.06 11.39 1.62
CA PRO A 423 15.70 11.13 2.10
C PRO A 423 14.61 11.38 1.05
N VAL A 424 14.82 12.36 0.16
CA VAL A 424 13.90 12.66 -0.95
C VAL A 424 14.00 11.58 -2.04
N GLY A 425 15.22 11.09 -2.31
CA GLY A 425 15.47 10.01 -3.26
C GLY A 425 14.82 8.68 -2.88
N GLN A 426 14.66 8.42 -1.58
CA GLN A 426 13.98 7.21 -1.08
C GLN A 426 12.56 7.07 -1.61
N LEU A 427 11.86 8.18 -1.90
CA LEU A 427 10.50 8.16 -2.45
C LEU A 427 10.41 7.57 -3.86
N PHE A 428 11.49 7.70 -4.64
CA PHE A 428 11.57 7.23 -6.03
C PHE A 428 12.26 5.88 -6.18
N ARG A 429 12.96 5.44 -5.13
CA ARG A 429 13.71 4.18 -5.12
C ARG A 429 12.76 2.98 -5.15
N GLN A 430 13.09 2.01 -6.01
CA GLN A 430 12.41 0.72 -6.08
C GLN A 430 13.25 -0.37 -5.44
N ALA A 431 13.06 -0.59 -4.14
CA ALA A 431 13.82 -1.59 -3.39
C ALA A 431 13.52 -3.01 -3.90
N TYR A 432 14.56 -3.84 -4.03
CA TYR A 432 14.45 -5.26 -4.40
C TYR A 432 13.43 -5.99 -3.53
N ALA A 433 13.51 -5.80 -2.20
CA ALA A 433 12.60 -6.43 -1.26
C ALA A 433 11.12 -6.10 -1.54
N ARG A 434 10.81 -4.84 -1.86
CA ARG A 434 9.43 -4.43 -2.19
C ARG A 434 8.98 -5.03 -3.51
N ARG A 435 9.83 -5.02 -4.54
CA ARG A 435 9.52 -5.61 -5.85
C ARG A 435 9.31 -7.12 -5.74
N LEU A 436 10.14 -7.83 -4.99
CA LEU A 436 10.00 -9.25 -4.75
C LEU A 436 8.69 -9.55 -4.01
N SER A 437 8.43 -8.83 -2.90
CA SER A 437 7.16 -8.96 -2.18
C SER A 437 5.94 -8.61 -3.03
N ALA A 438 6.02 -7.62 -3.92
CA ALA A 438 4.92 -7.26 -4.83
C ALA A 438 4.53 -8.40 -5.77
N VAL A 439 5.54 -9.09 -6.31
CA VAL A 439 5.32 -10.19 -7.25
C VAL A 439 4.82 -11.43 -6.49
N VAL A 440 5.47 -11.79 -5.39
CA VAL A 440 5.17 -13.03 -4.67
C VAL A 440 3.89 -12.90 -3.83
N LEU A 441 3.79 -11.84 -3.03
CA LEU A 441 2.77 -11.67 -1.99
C LEU A 441 1.58 -10.80 -2.42
N ASP A 442 1.53 -10.42 -3.70
CA ASP A 442 0.53 -9.53 -4.31
C ASP A 442 0.80 -8.02 -4.06
N SER A 443 0.07 -7.16 -4.79
CA SER A 443 0.17 -5.69 -4.72
C SER A 443 -1.25 -5.09 -4.69
N PRO A 444 -1.56 -4.09 -3.84
CA PRO A 444 -0.65 -3.16 -3.16
C PRO A 444 -0.20 -3.54 -1.73
N HIS A 445 -0.81 -4.55 -1.12
CA HIS A 445 -0.47 -5.05 0.22
C HIS A 445 -0.03 -6.51 0.16
N ALA A 446 0.90 -6.89 1.03
CA ALA A 446 1.41 -8.25 1.14
C ALA A 446 0.40 -9.17 1.84
N ASN A 447 -0.15 -10.12 1.10
CA ASN A 447 -1.11 -11.09 1.62
C ASN A 447 -0.43 -12.32 2.28
N VAL A 448 0.54 -12.09 3.17
CA VAL A 448 1.31 -13.17 3.82
C VAL A 448 0.41 -14.05 4.69
N CYS A 449 -0.43 -13.41 5.52
CA CYS A 449 -1.32 -14.10 6.47
C CYS A 449 -2.21 -15.11 5.74
N SER A 450 -2.99 -14.68 4.75
CA SER A 450 -3.91 -15.59 4.06
C SER A 450 -3.19 -16.69 3.29
N ILE A 451 -1.99 -16.44 2.75
CA ILE A 451 -1.20 -17.48 2.05
C ILE A 451 -0.72 -18.53 3.05
N VAL A 452 -0.09 -18.11 4.15
CA VAL A 452 0.41 -19.02 5.18
C VAL A 452 -0.73 -19.82 5.82
N ASP A 453 -1.84 -19.14 6.15
CA ASP A 453 -3.04 -19.78 6.70
C ASP A 453 -3.69 -20.74 5.72
N ALA A 454 -3.74 -20.41 4.42
CA ALA A 454 -4.27 -21.31 3.41
C ALA A 454 -3.42 -22.58 3.28
N VAL A 455 -2.10 -22.44 3.21
CA VAL A 455 -1.16 -23.58 3.12
C VAL A 455 -1.27 -24.45 4.37
N ASP A 456 -1.26 -23.83 5.54
CA ASP A 456 -1.35 -24.53 6.81
C ASP A 456 -2.70 -25.25 6.98
N SER A 457 -3.80 -24.54 6.76
CA SER A 457 -5.14 -25.09 6.90
C SER A 457 -5.36 -26.28 5.98
N LEU A 458 -4.94 -26.18 4.72
CA LEU A 458 -5.02 -27.28 3.76
C LEU A 458 -4.23 -28.49 4.24
N THR A 459 -2.97 -28.28 4.65
CA THR A 459 -2.11 -29.35 5.16
C THR A 459 -2.78 -30.08 6.32
N ARG A 460 -3.23 -29.33 7.33
CA ARG A 460 -3.81 -29.90 8.55
C ARG A 460 -5.17 -30.56 8.32
N LEU A 461 -6.01 -29.99 7.46
CA LEU A 461 -7.28 -30.60 7.09
C LEU A 461 -7.07 -31.91 6.32
N LEU A 462 -6.14 -31.93 5.36
CA LEU A 462 -5.79 -33.16 4.64
C LEU A 462 -5.24 -34.24 5.60
N VAL A 463 -4.35 -33.89 6.52
CA VAL A 463 -3.84 -34.85 7.52
C VAL A 463 -4.96 -35.33 8.44
N ALA A 464 -5.82 -34.45 8.92
CA ALA A 464 -6.96 -34.81 9.77
C ALA A 464 -7.99 -35.69 9.04
N SER A 465 -8.11 -35.55 7.71
CA SER A 465 -9.01 -36.37 6.90
C SER A 465 -8.70 -37.87 6.96
N LEU A 466 -7.49 -38.28 7.35
CA LEU A 466 -7.16 -39.70 7.53
C LEU A 466 -8.01 -40.38 8.62
N GLN A 467 -8.45 -39.61 9.63
CA GLN A 467 -9.22 -40.12 10.76
C GLN A 467 -10.66 -39.58 10.79
N GLU A 468 -10.88 -38.37 10.27
CA GLU A 468 -12.12 -37.62 10.47
C GLU A 468 -13.05 -37.59 9.25
N ASP A 469 -12.56 -37.95 8.05
CA ASP A 469 -13.38 -38.01 6.82
C ASP A 469 -14.10 -39.36 6.72
N GLN A 470 -15.42 -39.34 6.92
CA GLN A 470 -16.25 -40.55 6.88
C GLN A 470 -16.45 -41.11 5.46
N TYR A 471 -16.33 -40.25 4.44
CA TYR A 471 -16.66 -40.61 3.05
C TYR A 471 -15.42 -40.79 2.17
N GLY A 472 -14.22 -40.49 2.68
CA GLY A 472 -12.96 -40.60 1.96
C GLY A 472 -12.83 -39.66 0.75
N LYS A 473 -13.66 -38.61 0.67
CA LYS A 473 -13.68 -37.65 -0.45
C LYS A 473 -12.52 -36.67 -0.40
N VAL A 474 -12.02 -36.34 0.79
CA VAL A 474 -10.98 -35.32 0.99
C VAL A 474 -9.61 -35.86 0.53
N GLN A 475 -9.39 -37.16 0.71
CA GLN A 475 -8.12 -37.81 0.42
C GLN A 475 -7.80 -37.90 -1.08
N THR A 476 -8.81 -37.85 -1.95
CA THR A 476 -8.62 -37.88 -3.41
C THR A 476 -7.91 -36.63 -3.95
N ASP A 477 -7.97 -35.52 -3.21
CA ASP A 477 -7.40 -34.24 -3.61
C ASP A 477 -5.92 -34.07 -3.19
N VAL A 478 -5.40 -34.98 -2.37
CA VAL A 478 -4.01 -34.95 -1.85
C VAL A 478 -2.97 -34.85 -2.98
N PRO A 479 -3.01 -35.64 -4.07
CA PRO A 479 -2.03 -35.53 -5.16
C PRO A 479 -2.03 -34.15 -5.81
N GLY A 480 -3.21 -33.56 -5.97
CA GLY A 480 -3.36 -32.24 -6.56
C GLY A 480 -2.68 -31.16 -5.71
N VAL A 481 -2.85 -31.24 -4.39
CA VAL A 481 -2.21 -30.30 -3.45
C VAL A 481 -0.70 -30.50 -3.37
N VAL A 482 -0.22 -31.74 -3.33
CA VAL A 482 1.22 -32.05 -3.32
C VAL A 482 1.91 -31.52 -4.59
N ARG A 483 1.29 -31.73 -5.76
CA ARG A 483 1.79 -31.16 -7.03
C ARG A 483 1.80 -29.64 -6.99
N LEU A 484 0.71 -29.01 -6.53
CA LEU A 484 0.63 -27.57 -6.42
C LEU A 484 1.72 -26.98 -5.51
N TYR A 485 1.97 -27.58 -4.34
CA TYR A 485 3.04 -27.14 -3.44
C TYR A 485 4.42 -27.29 -4.10
N THR A 486 4.65 -28.43 -4.73
CA THR A 486 5.91 -28.71 -5.45
C THR A 486 6.16 -27.71 -6.57
N GLU A 487 5.18 -27.49 -7.45
CA GLU A 487 5.24 -26.52 -8.55
C GLU A 487 5.50 -25.10 -8.02
N THR A 488 4.81 -24.70 -6.94
CA THR A 488 4.95 -23.37 -6.34
C THR A 488 6.34 -23.18 -5.73
N ILE A 489 6.88 -24.20 -5.03
CA ILE A 489 8.25 -24.16 -4.48
C ILE A 489 9.28 -24.08 -5.62
N MET A 490 9.15 -24.91 -6.65
CA MET A 490 10.05 -24.93 -7.80
C MET A 490 10.00 -23.63 -8.62
N ALA A 491 8.88 -22.89 -8.60
CA ALA A 491 8.80 -21.56 -9.20
C ALA A 491 9.42 -20.49 -8.30
N LEU A 492 9.16 -20.55 -6.98
CA LEU A 492 9.53 -19.53 -6.01
C LEU A 492 11.01 -19.55 -5.63
N GLU A 493 11.61 -20.72 -5.41
CA GLU A 493 12.98 -20.85 -4.93
C GLU A 493 14.03 -20.32 -5.94
N PRO A 494 13.98 -20.70 -7.23
CA PRO A 494 14.86 -20.09 -8.24
C PRO A 494 14.60 -18.60 -8.42
N PHE A 495 13.36 -18.14 -8.20
CA PHE A 495 13.02 -16.73 -8.31
C PHE A 495 13.68 -15.89 -7.21
N ILE A 496 13.69 -16.38 -5.96
CA ILE A 496 14.39 -15.75 -4.83
C ILE A 496 15.92 -15.79 -5.03
N ASN A 497 16.45 -16.91 -5.51
CA ASN A 497 17.89 -17.17 -5.61
C ASN A 497 18.58 -16.54 -6.83
N GLY A 498 17.89 -15.70 -7.61
CA GLY A 498 18.51 -14.98 -8.73
C GLY A 498 17.62 -14.77 -9.95
N GLY A 499 16.37 -15.23 -9.93
CA GLY A 499 15.43 -15.00 -11.03
C GLY A 499 14.99 -13.54 -11.19
N MET A 500 15.09 -12.71 -10.15
CA MET A 500 14.81 -11.27 -10.23
C MET A 500 16.09 -10.43 -10.16
N ASN A 501 16.25 -9.51 -11.11
CA ASN A 501 17.32 -8.51 -11.09
C ASN A 501 16.93 -7.28 -10.26
N ALA A 502 17.90 -6.75 -9.50
CA ALA A 502 17.77 -5.49 -8.79
C ALA A 502 17.45 -4.36 -9.78
N HIS A 503 16.54 -3.46 -9.39
CA HIS A 503 16.24 -2.29 -10.22
C HIS A 503 17.39 -1.29 -10.13
N TRP A 504 17.68 -0.56 -11.20
CA TRP A 504 18.76 0.43 -11.20
C TRP A 504 18.58 1.47 -10.07
N THR A 505 17.36 1.92 -9.78
CA THR A 505 17.12 2.89 -8.69
C THR A 505 17.44 2.36 -7.29
N ASP A 506 17.70 1.06 -7.12
CA ASP A 506 18.02 0.45 -5.83
C ASP A 506 19.49 0.60 -5.45
N VAL A 507 19.87 1.84 -5.11
CA VAL A 507 21.27 2.19 -4.79
C VAL A 507 21.78 1.59 -3.48
N SER A 508 20.88 1.06 -2.62
CA SER A 508 21.31 0.36 -1.40
C SER A 508 21.45 -1.15 -1.60
N PHE A 509 21.16 -1.67 -2.78
CA PHE A 509 21.39 -3.08 -3.07
C PHE A 509 22.90 -3.33 -3.20
N PRO A 510 23.46 -4.36 -2.51
CA PRO A 510 24.89 -4.62 -2.54
C PRO A 510 25.42 -4.86 -3.96
N PRO A 511 26.63 -4.35 -4.29
CA PRO A 511 27.23 -4.58 -5.59
C PRO A 511 27.64 -6.05 -5.79
N PRO A 512 27.79 -6.52 -7.03
CA PRO A 512 28.20 -7.89 -7.33
C PRO A 512 29.59 -8.27 -6.79
N SER A 513 30.40 -7.28 -6.38
CA SER A 513 31.68 -7.49 -5.70
C SER A 513 31.55 -8.14 -4.32
N GLN A 514 30.37 -8.11 -3.70
CA GLN A 514 30.10 -8.69 -2.39
C GLN A 514 28.96 -9.72 -2.48
N PRO A 515 29.24 -10.98 -2.85
CA PRO A 515 28.22 -11.99 -3.09
C PRO A 515 27.44 -12.37 -1.81
N ASP A 516 28.11 -12.40 -0.66
CA ASP A 516 27.47 -12.77 0.62
C ASP A 516 26.41 -11.74 1.05
N ALA A 517 26.76 -10.45 0.96
CA ALA A 517 25.83 -9.36 1.23
C ALA A 517 24.67 -9.34 0.22
N GLN A 518 24.93 -9.72 -1.04
CA GLN A 518 23.89 -9.84 -2.07
C GLN A 518 22.93 -10.99 -1.76
N ALA A 519 23.44 -12.13 -1.28
CA ALA A 519 22.62 -13.26 -0.88
C ALA A 519 21.73 -12.91 0.32
N GLU A 520 22.26 -12.19 1.31
CA GLU A 520 21.49 -11.70 2.46
C GLU A 520 20.43 -10.67 2.05
N ALA A 521 20.79 -9.71 1.18
CA ALA A 521 19.86 -8.69 0.70
C ALA A 521 18.72 -9.24 -0.17
N ARG A 522 18.91 -10.43 -0.77
CA ARG A 522 17.87 -11.13 -1.52
C ARG A 522 16.88 -11.87 -0.62
N ARG A 523 17.24 -12.17 0.62
CA ARG A 523 16.36 -12.81 1.59
C ARG A 523 15.38 -11.81 2.16
N VAL A 524 14.10 -12.03 1.90
CA VAL A 524 13.01 -11.20 2.40
C VAL A 524 12.21 -12.03 3.39
N LYS A 525 12.20 -11.61 4.66
CA LYS A 525 11.60 -12.35 5.78
C LYS A 525 10.19 -12.89 5.48
N ASP A 526 9.33 -12.08 4.88
CA ASP A 526 7.94 -12.44 4.58
C ASP A 526 7.83 -13.50 3.48
N VAL A 527 8.73 -13.46 2.49
CA VAL A 527 8.77 -14.42 1.36
C VAL A 527 9.42 -15.72 1.81
N ASP A 528 10.50 -15.64 2.58
CA ASP A 528 11.16 -16.79 3.19
C ASP A 528 10.20 -17.54 4.12
N LEU A 529 9.36 -16.82 4.89
CA LEU A 529 8.32 -17.41 5.72
C LEU A 529 7.31 -18.24 4.90
N VAL A 530 6.89 -17.74 3.73
CA VAL A 530 5.99 -18.47 2.83
C VAL A 530 6.68 -19.71 2.26
N LEU A 531 7.93 -19.57 1.80
CA LEU A 531 8.71 -20.70 1.26
C LEU A 531 8.91 -21.79 2.32
N ASP A 532 9.32 -21.41 3.53
CA ASP A 532 9.52 -22.32 4.65
C ASP A 532 8.22 -23.02 5.04
N THR A 533 7.10 -22.30 5.04
CA THR A 533 5.78 -22.87 5.33
C THR A 533 5.41 -23.90 4.26
N LEU A 534 5.56 -23.58 2.97
CA LEU A 534 5.29 -24.52 1.88
C LEU A 534 6.14 -25.79 1.97
N LYS A 535 7.45 -25.66 2.20
CA LYS A 535 8.38 -26.81 2.30
C LYS A 535 8.00 -27.73 3.47
N ARG A 536 7.68 -27.15 4.63
CA ARG A 536 7.28 -27.93 5.81
C ARG A 536 5.92 -28.58 5.64
N SER A 537 4.94 -27.84 5.14
CA SER A 537 3.61 -28.38 4.82
C SER A 537 3.70 -29.54 3.82
N LEU A 538 4.58 -29.45 2.84
CA LEU A 538 4.85 -30.54 1.91
C LEU A 538 5.49 -31.75 2.63
N ALA A 539 6.48 -31.53 3.50
CA ALA A 539 7.08 -32.59 4.30
C ALA A 539 6.06 -33.27 5.24
N ASP A 540 5.19 -32.49 5.89
CA ASP A 540 4.13 -32.99 6.77
C ASP A 540 3.14 -33.86 5.99
N LEU A 541 2.70 -33.43 4.79
CA LEU A 541 1.85 -34.26 3.92
C LEU A 541 2.53 -35.56 3.49
N LEU A 542 3.80 -35.48 3.07
CA LEU A 542 4.55 -36.66 2.65
C LEU A 542 4.76 -37.66 3.80
N SER A 543 5.03 -37.17 5.01
CA SER A 543 5.18 -38.04 6.18
C SER A 543 3.86 -38.69 6.60
N ALA A 544 2.76 -37.94 6.61
CA ALA A 544 1.44 -38.44 7.00
C ALA A 544 0.88 -39.49 6.01
N PHE A 545 1.07 -39.28 4.72
CA PHE A 545 0.53 -40.15 3.67
C PHE A 545 1.51 -41.23 3.16
N ASN A 546 2.65 -41.44 3.84
CA ASN A 546 3.71 -42.34 3.38
C ASN A 546 3.23 -43.76 3.06
N LEU A 547 2.28 -44.29 3.84
CA LEU A 547 1.71 -45.63 3.65
C LEU A 547 0.70 -45.72 2.50
N TYR A 548 0.14 -44.59 2.06
CA TYR A 548 -1.01 -44.52 1.15
C TYR A 548 -0.65 -43.95 -0.24
N PHE A 549 0.62 -43.67 -0.51
CA PHE A 549 1.04 -43.03 -1.77
C PHE A 549 0.63 -43.80 -3.03
N LYS A 550 0.67 -45.14 -2.98
CA LYS A 550 0.28 -45.98 -4.12
C LYS A 550 -1.22 -45.88 -4.42
N ASP A 551 -2.03 -45.90 -3.38
CA ASP A 551 -3.50 -45.89 -3.48
C ASP A 551 -4.02 -44.51 -3.91
N ILE A 552 -3.32 -43.46 -3.48
CA ILE A 552 -3.66 -42.07 -3.76
C ILE A 552 -3.09 -41.61 -5.13
N GLY A 553 -2.26 -42.43 -5.79
CA GLY A 553 -1.74 -42.14 -7.14
C GLY A 553 -0.55 -41.18 -7.17
N LEU A 554 0.16 -41.02 -6.06
CA LEU A 554 1.38 -40.21 -5.95
C LEU A 554 2.62 -41.08 -6.11
N VAL A 555 2.97 -41.43 -7.35
CA VAL A 555 4.02 -42.42 -7.65
C VAL A 555 5.07 -41.87 -8.63
N GLY A 556 6.32 -42.34 -8.48
CA GLY A 556 7.39 -42.14 -9.45
C GLY A 556 7.98 -40.73 -9.43
N ARG A 557 7.85 -40.01 -10.54
CA ARG A 557 8.48 -38.68 -10.74
C ARG A 557 7.94 -37.63 -9.77
N ASP A 558 6.64 -37.61 -9.54
CA ASP A 558 5.98 -36.58 -8.72
C ASP A 558 6.43 -36.67 -7.26
N LEU A 559 6.55 -37.89 -6.73
CA LEU A 559 7.05 -38.13 -5.37
C LEU A 559 8.52 -37.72 -5.22
N ARG A 560 9.35 -38.00 -6.23
CA ARG A 560 10.76 -37.58 -6.23
C ARG A 560 10.91 -36.07 -6.21
N LEU A 561 10.17 -35.38 -7.08
CA LEU A 561 10.18 -33.91 -7.14
C LEU A 561 9.63 -33.29 -5.85
N ALA A 562 8.58 -33.88 -5.27
CA ALA A 562 8.01 -33.41 -4.01
C ALA A 562 9.00 -33.55 -2.84
N ARG A 563 9.73 -34.67 -2.75
CA ARG A 563 10.78 -34.87 -1.73
C ARG A 563 11.94 -33.90 -1.90
N GLU A 564 12.39 -33.70 -3.14
CA GLU A 564 13.44 -32.72 -3.47
C GLU A 564 13.01 -31.29 -3.08
N ALA A 565 11.80 -30.88 -3.46
CA ALA A 565 11.24 -29.57 -3.14
C ALA A 565 11.06 -29.36 -1.62
N ALA A 566 10.70 -30.41 -0.88
CA ALA A 566 10.60 -30.38 0.58
C ALA A 566 11.97 -30.31 1.28
N GLY A 567 13.09 -30.51 0.56
CA GLY A 567 14.42 -30.62 1.15
C GLY A 567 14.68 -31.95 1.85
N LEU A 568 13.84 -32.96 1.60
CA LEU A 568 13.98 -34.33 2.08
C LEU A 568 14.80 -35.11 1.04
N VAL A 569 16.06 -34.73 0.86
CA VAL A 569 16.98 -35.51 0.01
C VAL A 569 17.32 -36.78 0.78
N GLU A 570 16.96 -37.94 0.21
CA GLU A 570 17.50 -39.23 0.63
C GLU A 570 19.03 -39.16 0.45
N GLU A 571 19.78 -39.04 1.54
CA GLU A 571 21.17 -39.51 1.54
C GLU A 571 21.10 -40.96 1.06
N GLY A 572 21.73 -41.20 -0.09
CA GLY A 572 21.62 -42.46 -0.82
C GLY A 572 21.91 -43.67 0.07
N ILE A 573 21.09 -44.70 -0.13
CA ILE A 573 21.39 -46.08 0.25
C ILE A 573 22.75 -46.49 -0.33
#